data_AF-A0A949XZT9-F1
#
_entry.id   AF-A0A949XZT9-F1
#
_cell.length_a   1.000
_cell.length_b   1.000
_cell.length_c   1.000
_cell.angle_alpha   90.00
_cell.angle_beta   90.00
_cell.angle_gamma   90.00
#
_symmetry.space_group_name_H-M   'P 1'
#
loop_
_entity.id
_entity.type
_entity.pdbx_description
1 polymer ?
#
loop_
_entity_poly.entity_id
_entity_poly.type
_entity_poly.pdbx_seq_one_letter_code
_entity_poly.pdbx_strand_id
1 'polypeptide(L)'
;MSKPNPFFRGSELPRLLVLLVILIFGLVYFWHVLSDRDVPAVEPVVRADDPPRPVVPDQAPEFESVTDKTPVGLRDMAAYVTLLKRVEATSPDALAGKGRRDVLYAHLWDNPAHSRGVPVHLLGTAFRSIRYESKKSRTGWLHEAWVVTTDSHPNPYVCIFEDPPKGFPLGAAISERVVFDGYFLKLMAYEARDVRRAAPLLIGR
;
A
#
# COMPACT_ATOMS: atom_id res chain seq x y z
N MET A 1 74.42 38.52 -10.68
CA MET A 1 73.66 38.60 -9.41
C MET A 1 72.32 37.88 -9.60
N SER A 2 72.21 36.64 -9.13
CA SER A 2 70.98 35.84 -9.17
C SER A 2 70.54 35.55 -7.74
N LYS A 3 69.40 36.10 -7.31
CA LYS A 3 68.81 35.82 -5.98
C LYS A 3 68.25 34.40 -5.96
N PRO A 4 68.55 33.58 -4.94
CA PRO A 4 67.93 32.27 -4.79
C PRO A 4 66.48 32.40 -4.28
N ASN A 5 65.56 31.66 -4.90
CA ASN A 5 64.14 31.65 -4.57
C ASN A 5 63.88 30.96 -3.20
N PRO A 6 63.07 31.52 -2.29
CA PRO A 6 62.97 31.07 -0.91
C PRO A 6 61.96 29.92 -0.67
N PHE A 7 61.34 29.37 -1.72
CA PHE A 7 60.11 28.59 -1.57
C PHE A 7 60.28 27.10 -1.25
N PHE A 8 61.49 26.54 -1.24
CA PHE A 8 61.68 25.12 -0.95
C PHE A 8 62.76 24.88 0.10
N ARG A 9 62.35 24.87 1.38
CA ARG A 9 63.13 24.29 2.49
C ARG A 9 62.70 22.83 2.68
N GLY A 10 63.68 21.92 2.80
CA GLY A 10 63.54 20.46 2.68
C GLY A 10 62.73 19.69 3.74
N SER A 11 61.57 20.20 4.19
CA SER A 11 60.64 19.50 5.09
C SER A 11 59.19 19.44 4.59
N GLU A 12 58.94 19.88 3.35
CA GLU A 12 57.60 19.98 2.75
C GLU A 12 57.12 18.67 2.10
N LEU A 13 58.04 17.79 1.68
CA LEU A 13 57.74 16.53 0.99
C LEU A 13 56.79 15.59 1.77
N PRO A 14 56.97 15.38 3.09
CA PRO A 14 56.04 14.56 3.88
C PRO A 14 54.64 15.17 3.96
N ARG A 15 54.55 16.51 4.06
CA ARG A 15 53.27 17.22 4.14
C ARG A 15 52.51 17.16 2.81
N LEU A 16 53.22 17.31 1.71
CA LEU A 16 52.65 17.16 0.36
C LEU A 16 52.14 15.74 0.13
N LEU A 17 52.86 14.72 0.60
CA LEU A 17 52.40 13.33 0.53
C LEU A 17 51.11 13.10 1.34
N VAL A 18 51.03 13.62 2.56
CA VAL A 18 49.82 13.50 3.40
C VAL A 18 48.63 14.20 2.74
N LEU A 19 48.83 15.41 2.20
CA LEU A 19 47.78 16.14 1.49
C LEU A 19 47.33 15.42 0.22
N LEU A 20 48.26 14.82 -0.53
CA LEU A 20 47.94 14.03 -1.72
C LEU A 20 47.11 12.79 -1.37
N VAL A 21 47.45 12.10 -0.27
CA VAL A 21 46.68 10.94 0.23
C VAL A 21 45.26 11.38 0.63
N ILE A 22 45.11 12.47 1.39
CA ILE A 22 43.80 13.00 1.78
C ILE A 22 42.98 13.38 0.54
N LEU A 23 43.60 14.02 -0.45
CA LEU A 23 42.95 14.40 -1.70
C LEU A 23 42.44 13.16 -2.46
N ILE A 24 43.28 12.13 -2.60
CA ILE A 24 42.92 10.88 -3.30
C ILE A 24 41.76 10.18 -2.58
N PHE A 25 41.83 10.04 -1.25
CA PHE A 25 40.75 9.44 -0.46
C PHE A 25 39.44 10.25 -0.58
N GLY A 26 39.53 11.58 -0.52
CA GLY A 26 38.37 12.44 -0.72
C GLY A 26 37.76 12.29 -2.12
N LEU A 27 38.59 12.15 -3.15
CA LEU A 27 38.14 11.98 -4.54
C LEU A 27 37.48 10.62 -4.76
N VAL A 28 38.05 9.55 -4.18
CA VAL A 28 37.48 8.19 -4.23
C VAL A 28 36.16 8.12 -3.47
N TYR A 29 36.09 8.70 -2.27
CA TYR A 29 34.86 8.77 -1.48
C TYR A 29 33.78 9.57 -2.21
N PHE A 30 34.14 10.72 -2.79
CA PHE A 30 33.24 11.53 -3.60
C PHE A 30 32.73 10.78 -4.83
N TRP A 31 33.61 10.05 -5.54
CA TRP A 31 33.22 9.20 -6.67
C TRP A 31 32.29 8.06 -6.24
N HIS A 32 32.52 7.44 -5.09
CA HIS A 32 31.66 6.39 -4.56
C HIS A 32 30.26 6.95 -4.22
N VAL A 33 30.19 8.10 -3.55
CA VAL A 33 28.93 8.77 -3.20
C VAL A 33 28.18 9.25 -4.44
N LEU A 34 28.89 9.67 -5.50
CA LEU A 34 28.26 10.04 -6.78
C LEU A 34 27.82 8.84 -7.60
N SER A 35 28.52 7.71 -7.51
CA SER A 35 28.17 6.47 -8.21
C SER A 35 26.98 5.76 -7.56
N ASP A 36 26.79 5.94 -6.24
CA ASP A 36 25.60 5.47 -5.50
C ASP A 36 24.38 6.39 -5.65
N ARG A 37 24.45 7.44 -6.48
CA ARG A 37 23.23 8.17 -6.86
C ARG A 37 22.45 7.27 -7.79
N ASP A 38 21.41 6.66 -7.24
CA ASP A 38 20.34 5.97 -7.96
C ASP A 38 20.12 6.67 -9.30
N VAL A 39 20.38 5.94 -10.39
CA VAL A 39 19.94 6.35 -11.72
C VAL A 39 18.45 6.68 -11.55
N PRO A 40 18.00 7.92 -11.86
CA PRO A 40 16.60 8.26 -11.71
C PRO A 40 15.83 7.19 -12.46
N ALA A 41 15.00 6.45 -11.73
CA ALA A 41 14.21 5.36 -12.28
C ALA A 41 13.59 5.92 -13.56
N VAL A 42 13.93 5.30 -14.70
CA VAL A 42 13.33 5.66 -15.98
C VAL A 42 11.84 5.68 -15.73
N GLU A 43 11.24 6.87 -15.75
CA GLU A 43 9.79 7.00 -15.55
C GLU A 43 9.18 6.03 -16.57
N PRO A 44 8.46 4.98 -16.12
CA PRO A 44 7.89 4.03 -17.04
C PRO A 44 7.04 4.85 -17.99
N VAL A 45 7.40 4.81 -19.28
CA VAL A 45 6.63 5.45 -20.35
C VAL A 45 5.19 5.06 -20.09
N VAL A 46 4.34 6.04 -19.79
CA VAL A 46 2.90 5.86 -19.63
C VAL A 46 2.39 5.46 -21.00
N ARG A 47 2.52 4.17 -21.32
CA ARG A 47 1.79 3.58 -22.43
C ARG A 47 0.35 3.62 -21.98
N ALA A 48 -0.52 4.13 -22.85
CA ALA A 48 -1.92 3.81 -22.74
C ALA A 48 -1.97 2.28 -22.81
N ASP A 49 -2.10 1.64 -21.64
CA ASP A 49 -2.41 0.22 -21.58
C ASP A 49 -3.64 -0.03 -22.44
N ASP A 50 -3.79 -1.26 -22.93
CA ASP A 50 -5.02 -1.70 -23.57
C ASP A 50 -6.23 -1.23 -22.75
N PRO A 51 -7.35 -0.84 -23.41
CA PRO A 51 -8.52 -0.35 -22.69
C PRO A 51 -8.90 -1.32 -21.57
N PRO A 52 -9.23 -0.81 -20.38
CA PRO A 52 -9.46 -1.63 -19.21
C PRO A 52 -10.49 -2.71 -19.51
N ARG A 53 -10.15 -3.96 -19.21
CA ARG A 53 -11.05 -5.10 -19.42
C ARG A 53 -12.36 -4.87 -18.66
N PRO A 54 -13.53 -5.27 -19.18
CA PRO A 54 -14.79 -5.13 -18.46
C PRO A 54 -14.72 -5.70 -17.04
N VAL A 55 -15.31 -5.01 -16.07
CA VAL A 55 -15.45 -5.53 -14.71
C VAL A 55 -16.53 -6.61 -14.73
N VAL A 56 -16.18 -7.82 -14.31
CA VAL A 56 -17.10 -8.95 -14.20
C VAL A 56 -17.29 -9.24 -12.71
N PRO A 57 -18.50 -9.04 -12.16
CA PRO A 57 -18.77 -9.38 -10.77
C PRO A 57 -18.73 -10.88 -10.56
N ASP A 58 -18.40 -11.29 -9.35
CA ASP A 58 -18.55 -12.66 -8.90
C ASP A 58 -20.03 -13.04 -8.81
N GLN A 59 -20.41 -14.12 -9.50
CA GLN A 59 -21.77 -14.64 -9.54
C GLN A 59 -21.98 -15.83 -8.59
N ALA A 60 -21.03 -16.08 -7.69
CA ALA A 60 -21.19 -17.16 -6.71
C ALA A 60 -22.42 -16.90 -5.81
N PRO A 61 -23.20 -17.94 -5.49
CA PRO A 61 -24.47 -17.81 -4.78
C PRO A 61 -24.32 -17.17 -3.38
N GLU A 62 -23.13 -17.23 -2.80
CA GLU A 62 -22.82 -16.61 -1.51
C GLU A 62 -22.96 -15.08 -1.53
N PHE A 63 -22.88 -14.44 -2.70
CA PHE A 63 -23.04 -13.00 -2.86
C PHE A 63 -24.50 -12.54 -3.01
N GLU A 64 -25.44 -13.44 -3.33
CA GLU A 64 -26.84 -13.10 -3.61
C GLU A 64 -27.55 -12.46 -2.41
N SER A 65 -27.19 -12.87 -1.19
CA SER A 65 -27.81 -12.37 0.04
C SER A 65 -27.19 -11.07 0.56
N VAL A 66 -26.11 -10.58 -0.08
CA VAL A 66 -25.35 -9.44 0.43
C VAL A 66 -26.06 -8.14 0.07
N THR A 67 -26.34 -7.32 1.08
CA THR A 67 -27.12 -6.08 0.91
C THR A 67 -26.25 -4.86 1.20
N ASP A 68 -26.12 -3.93 0.26
CA ASP A 68 -25.36 -2.69 0.45
C ASP A 68 -25.99 -1.71 1.45
N LYS A 69 -25.16 -0.81 1.99
CA LYS A 69 -25.55 0.24 2.94
C LYS A 69 -26.26 -0.31 4.18
N THR A 70 -25.92 -1.53 4.56
CA THR A 70 -26.30 -2.18 5.81
C THR A 70 -25.04 -2.58 6.58
N PRO A 71 -25.12 -2.75 7.92
CA PRO A 71 -24.00 -3.26 8.68
C PRO A 71 -23.67 -4.68 8.22
N VAL A 72 -22.46 -5.14 8.48
CA VAL A 72 -22.12 -6.56 8.26
C VAL A 72 -22.98 -7.40 9.20
N GLY A 73 -23.79 -8.29 8.62
CA GLY A 73 -24.73 -9.13 9.37
C GLY A 73 -24.71 -10.58 8.91
N LEU A 74 -25.61 -11.39 9.47
CA LEU A 74 -25.69 -12.83 9.21
C LEU A 74 -25.83 -13.17 7.71
N ARG A 75 -26.57 -12.35 6.96
CA ARG A 75 -26.79 -12.52 5.52
C ARG A 75 -25.52 -12.35 4.68
N ASP A 76 -24.53 -11.62 5.18
CA ASP A 76 -23.28 -11.38 4.45
C ASP A 76 -22.22 -12.44 4.77
N MET A 77 -22.46 -13.29 5.78
CA MET A 77 -21.44 -14.20 6.34
C MET A 77 -20.97 -15.26 5.36
N ALA A 78 -21.84 -15.73 4.46
CA ALA A 78 -21.45 -16.68 3.42
C ALA A 78 -20.37 -16.06 2.51
N ALA A 79 -20.66 -14.91 1.88
CA ALA A 79 -19.70 -14.18 1.07
C ALA A 79 -18.43 -13.79 1.85
N TYR A 80 -18.59 -13.32 3.09
CA TYR A 80 -17.47 -12.90 3.94
C TYR A 80 -16.46 -14.05 4.17
N VAL A 81 -16.96 -15.24 4.55
CA VAL A 81 -16.12 -16.42 4.77
C VAL A 81 -15.53 -16.94 3.47
N THR A 82 -16.30 -16.91 2.38
CA THR A 82 -15.81 -17.28 1.04
C THR A 82 -14.64 -16.40 0.62
N LEU A 83 -14.71 -15.10 0.84
CA LEU A 83 -13.62 -14.17 0.54
C LEU A 83 -12.40 -14.39 1.44
N LEU A 84 -12.57 -14.63 2.75
CA LEU A 84 -11.46 -14.99 3.64
C LEU A 84 -10.72 -16.23 3.14
N LYS A 85 -11.45 -17.31 2.80
CA LYS A 85 -10.87 -18.54 2.24
C LYS A 85 -10.16 -18.30 0.92
N ARG A 86 -10.70 -17.42 0.07
CA ARG A 86 -10.09 -17.08 -1.22
C ARG A 86 -8.78 -16.31 -1.04
N VAL A 87 -8.74 -15.38 -0.08
CA VAL A 87 -7.52 -14.66 0.31
C VAL A 87 -6.50 -15.64 0.87
N GLU A 88 -6.90 -16.57 1.74
CA GLU A 88 -6.04 -17.62 2.28
C GLU A 88 -5.40 -18.46 1.16
N ALA A 89 -6.21 -18.90 0.18
CA ALA A 89 -5.76 -19.71 -0.95
C ALA A 89 -4.93 -18.95 -2.00
N THR A 90 -4.84 -17.62 -1.93
CA THR A 90 -4.13 -16.79 -2.91
C THR A 90 -2.88 -16.19 -2.28
N SER A 91 -1.70 -16.40 -2.87
CA SER A 91 -0.48 -15.73 -2.38
C SER A 91 -0.60 -14.20 -2.48
N PRO A 92 0.11 -13.43 -1.63
CA PRO A 92 0.10 -11.97 -1.71
C PRO A 92 0.42 -11.44 -3.13
N ASP A 93 1.48 -11.95 -3.77
CA ASP A 93 1.88 -11.55 -5.11
C ASP A 93 0.82 -11.88 -6.18
N ALA A 94 0.16 -13.02 -6.05
CA ALA A 94 -0.90 -13.42 -6.97
C ALA A 94 -2.16 -12.56 -6.78
N LEU A 95 -2.46 -12.11 -5.55
CA LEU A 95 -3.57 -11.20 -5.28
C LEU A 95 -3.25 -9.80 -5.80
N ALA A 96 -2.04 -9.30 -5.56
CA ALA A 96 -1.56 -8.03 -6.11
C ALA A 96 -1.58 -8.00 -7.64
N GLY A 97 -1.19 -9.09 -8.30
CA GLY A 97 -1.28 -9.22 -9.76
C GLY A 97 -2.71 -9.26 -10.31
N LYS A 98 -3.70 -9.66 -9.49
CA LYS A 98 -5.12 -9.63 -9.84
C LYS A 98 -5.80 -8.30 -9.48
N GLY A 99 -5.22 -7.54 -8.54
CA GLY A 99 -5.76 -6.28 -8.02
C GLY A 99 -5.97 -5.26 -9.12
N ARG A 100 -7.24 -4.89 -9.35
CA ARG A 100 -7.60 -3.89 -10.33
C ARG A 100 -7.28 -2.48 -9.83
N ARG A 101 -6.57 -1.70 -10.65
CA ARG A 101 -6.21 -0.29 -10.39
C ARG A 101 -7.18 0.71 -11.02
N ASP A 102 -8.08 0.22 -11.86
CA ASP A 102 -9.08 0.96 -12.62
C ASP A 102 -10.48 0.88 -11.99
N VAL A 103 -10.62 0.17 -10.87
CA VAL A 103 -11.84 0.18 -10.04
C VAL A 103 -11.69 1.23 -8.95
N LEU A 104 -12.27 2.41 -9.19
CA LEU A 104 -12.26 3.55 -8.27
C LEU A 104 -13.40 3.49 -7.26
N TYR A 105 -13.31 4.34 -6.23
CA TYR A 105 -14.33 4.49 -5.18
C TYR A 105 -15.73 4.70 -5.77
N ALA A 106 -15.85 5.56 -6.78
CA ALA A 106 -17.13 5.88 -7.43
C ALA A 106 -17.80 4.63 -8.04
N HIS A 107 -17.02 3.72 -8.65
CA HIS A 107 -17.57 2.48 -9.21
C HIS A 107 -18.17 1.59 -8.11
N LEU A 108 -17.50 1.48 -6.97
CA LEU A 108 -17.97 0.71 -5.82
C LEU A 108 -19.20 1.36 -5.16
N TRP A 109 -19.26 2.69 -5.16
CA TRP A 109 -20.34 3.45 -4.54
C TRP A 109 -21.63 3.44 -5.38
N ASP A 110 -21.52 3.73 -6.67
CA ASP A 110 -22.65 3.90 -7.56
C ASP A 110 -23.22 2.56 -8.01
N ASN A 111 -22.35 1.56 -8.22
CA ASN A 111 -22.76 0.26 -8.71
C ASN A 111 -22.04 -0.90 -7.99
N PRO A 112 -22.29 -1.07 -6.67
CA PRO A 112 -21.60 -2.08 -5.87
C PRO A 112 -21.82 -3.51 -6.38
N ALA A 113 -23.00 -3.82 -6.90
CA ALA A 113 -23.32 -5.14 -7.44
C ALA A 113 -22.37 -5.56 -8.59
N HIS A 114 -21.95 -4.62 -9.43
CA HIS A 114 -21.06 -4.90 -10.57
C HIS A 114 -19.60 -5.10 -10.18
N SER A 115 -19.22 -4.80 -8.93
CA SER A 115 -17.85 -4.95 -8.43
C SER A 115 -17.73 -6.04 -7.36
N ARG A 116 -18.80 -6.79 -7.06
CA ARG A 116 -18.80 -7.84 -6.03
C ARG A 116 -17.73 -8.89 -6.30
N GLY A 117 -16.95 -9.21 -5.28
CA GLY A 117 -15.90 -10.23 -5.36
C GLY A 117 -14.75 -9.87 -6.32
N VAL A 118 -14.70 -8.64 -6.84
CA VAL A 118 -13.62 -8.18 -7.72
C VAL A 118 -12.41 -7.81 -6.85
N PRO A 119 -11.20 -8.30 -7.17
CA PRO A 119 -9.97 -7.87 -6.51
C PRO A 119 -9.63 -6.43 -6.91
N VAL A 120 -9.43 -5.57 -5.93
CA VAL A 120 -9.11 -4.15 -6.08
C VAL A 120 -7.78 -3.86 -5.40
N HIS A 121 -6.95 -3.08 -6.08
CA HIS A 121 -5.69 -2.58 -5.55
C HIS A 121 -5.88 -1.19 -4.94
N LEU A 122 -5.54 -1.04 -3.67
CA LEU A 122 -5.58 0.23 -2.96
C LEU A 122 -4.17 0.70 -2.62
N LEU A 123 -3.89 1.96 -2.94
CA LEU A 123 -2.74 2.71 -2.44
C LEU A 123 -3.27 3.91 -1.67
N GLY A 124 -3.01 3.98 -0.37
CA GLY A 124 -3.61 5.01 0.48
C GLY A 124 -2.92 5.20 1.82
N THR A 125 -3.61 5.92 2.70
CA THR A 125 -3.17 6.17 4.07
C THR A 125 -4.20 5.56 5.03
N ALA A 126 -3.76 4.61 5.84
CA ALA A 126 -4.53 4.10 6.97
C ALA A 126 -4.52 5.13 8.10
N PHE A 127 -5.70 5.52 8.57
CA PHE A 127 -5.86 6.50 9.65
C PHE A 127 -6.44 5.90 10.93
N ARG A 128 -6.98 4.68 10.85
CA ARG A 128 -7.43 3.88 12.00
C ARG A 128 -7.16 2.42 11.72
N SER A 129 -6.76 1.69 12.75
CA SER A 129 -6.54 0.24 12.69
C SER A 129 -6.92 -0.39 14.02
N ILE A 130 -7.72 -1.45 13.99
CA ILE A 130 -8.12 -2.22 15.18
C ILE A 130 -7.90 -3.70 14.94
N ARG A 131 -7.79 -4.45 16.04
CA ARG A 131 -7.70 -5.91 16.04
C ARG A 131 -8.80 -6.47 16.92
N TYR A 132 -9.47 -7.52 16.47
CA TYR A 132 -10.51 -8.21 17.23
C TYR A 132 -10.47 -9.72 17.00
N GLU A 133 -10.98 -10.47 17.97
CA GLU A 133 -11.09 -11.93 17.86
C GLU A 133 -12.22 -12.30 16.91
N SER A 134 -11.99 -13.31 16.08
CA SER A 134 -13.00 -13.84 15.17
C SER A 134 -12.85 -15.34 14.99
N LYS A 135 -13.92 -16.08 15.27
CA LYS A 135 -14.01 -17.51 14.98
C LYS A 135 -14.02 -17.83 13.48
N LYS A 136 -14.11 -16.81 12.63
CA LYS A 136 -14.06 -16.95 11.17
C LYS A 136 -12.63 -16.81 10.63
N SER A 137 -11.72 -16.24 11.42
CA SER A 137 -10.32 -16.13 11.07
C SER A 137 -9.59 -17.45 11.34
N ARG A 138 -8.66 -17.79 10.45
CA ARG A 138 -7.70 -18.89 10.59
C ARG A 138 -6.74 -18.63 11.75
N THR A 139 -6.32 -17.38 11.95
CA THR A 139 -5.40 -17.00 13.03
C THR A 139 -6.12 -16.78 14.36
N GLY A 140 -7.46 -16.78 14.34
CA GLY A 140 -8.31 -16.37 15.46
C GLY A 140 -8.46 -14.85 15.59
N TRP A 141 -7.72 -14.07 14.80
CA TRP A 141 -7.70 -12.61 14.85
C TRP A 141 -8.00 -12.02 13.46
N LEU A 142 -8.77 -10.94 13.46
CA LEU A 142 -8.94 -10.08 12.29
C LEU A 142 -8.46 -8.68 12.60
N HIS A 143 -7.85 -8.07 11.59
CA HIS A 143 -7.48 -6.69 11.57
C HIS A 143 -8.43 -5.93 10.67
N GLU A 144 -8.78 -4.73 11.09
CA GLU A 144 -9.60 -3.80 10.33
C GLU A 144 -8.88 -2.46 10.25
N ALA A 145 -8.47 -2.08 9.05
CA ALA A 145 -7.88 -0.79 8.77
C ALA A 145 -8.83 0.09 7.97
N TRP A 146 -8.92 1.36 8.36
CA TRP A 146 -9.68 2.38 7.66
C TRP A 146 -8.71 3.20 6.83
N VAL A 147 -8.87 3.16 5.52
CA VAL A 147 -7.91 3.67 4.54
C VAL A 147 -8.58 4.72 3.67
N VAL A 148 -7.92 5.86 3.47
CA VAL A 148 -8.31 6.82 2.44
C VAL A 148 -7.32 6.77 1.28
N THR A 149 -7.84 6.79 0.07
CA THR A 149 -7.03 6.91 -1.15
C THR A 149 -7.20 8.32 -1.72
N THR A 150 -6.44 8.64 -2.77
CA THR A 150 -6.54 9.93 -3.45
C THR A 150 -7.92 10.18 -4.05
N ASP A 151 -8.58 9.14 -4.58
CA ASP A 151 -9.90 9.23 -5.21
C ASP A 151 -11.08 9.17 -4.20
N SER A 152 -10.85 8.68 -2.98
CA SER A 152 -11.92 8.52 -2.00
C SER A 152 -12.00 9.64 -0.99
N HIS A 153 -10.91 10.38 -0.74
CA HIS A 153 -10.82 11.35 0.35
C HIS A 153 -11.99 12.36 0.33
N PRO A 154 -12.70 12.58 1.46
CA PRO A 154 -12.42 12.10 2.81
C PRO A 154 -13.07 10.76 3.19
N ASN A 155 -13.69 10.04 2.25
CA ASN A 155 -14.43 8.82 2.50
C ASN A 155 -13.50 7.59 2.59
N PRO A 156 -13.66 6.74 3.61
CA PRO A 156 -12.77 5.61 3.80
C PRO A 156 -13.20 4.36 3.03
N TYR A 157 -12.22 3.50 2.76
CA TYR A 157 -12.36 2.07 2.60
C TYR A 157 -12.17 1.39 3.96
N VAL A 158 -12.83 0.26 4.18
CA VAL A 158 -12.61 -0.62 5.32
C VAL A 158 -11.95 -1.90 4.81
N CYS A 159 -10.74 -2.17 5.27
CA CYS A 159 -9.90 -3.26 4.81
C CYS A 159 -9.77 -4.29 5.93
N ILE A 160 -10.23 -5.51 5.66
CA ILE A 160 -10.14 -6.65 6.57
C ILE A 160 -9.03 -7.59 6.12
N PHE A 161 -8.15 -7.98 7.06
CA PHE A 161 -7.04 -8.90 6.80
C PHE A 161 -6.66 -9.69 8.05
N GLU A 162 -5.97 -10.81 7.86
CA GLU A 162 -5.55 -11.72 8.94
C GLU A 162 -4.08 -11.56 9.33
N ASP A 163 -3.23 -11.15 8.39
CA ASP A 163 -1.78 -11.22 8.51
C ASP A 163 -1.13 -9.83 8.25
N PRO A 164 -1.21 -8.86 9.20
CA PRO A 164 -0.51 -7.58 9.07
C PRO A 164 1.01 -7.76 8.91
N PRO A 165 1.69 -6.83 8.21
CA PRO A 165 3.14 -6.68 8.32
C PRO A 165 3.58 -6.53 9.79
N LYS A 166 4.77 -7.06 10.11
CA LYS A 166 5.33 -6.94 11.44
C LYS A 166 5.47 -5.46 11.82
N GLY A 167 4.89 -5.08 12.96
CA GLY A 167 4.95 -3.72 13.47
C GLY A 167 3.85 -2.78 12.93
N PHE A 168 2.88 -3.29 12.17
CA PHE A 168 1.76 -2.47 11.70
C PHE A 168 1.02 -1.81 12.89
N PRO A 169 0.82 -0.48 12.88
CA PRO A 169 0.29 0.23 14.04
C PRO A 169 -1.20 -0.08 14.25
N LEU A 170 -1.61 -0.12 15.53
CA LEU A 170 -3.00 -0.20 15.96
C LEU A 170 -3.38 1.11 16.66
N GLY A 171 -4.62 1.57 16.49
CA GLY A 171 -5.13 2.76 17.15
C GLY A 171 -6.25 3.44 16.38
N ALA A 172 -6.95 4.35 17.07
CA ALA A 172 -8.01 5.17 16.48
C ALA A 172 -7.48 6.35 15.65
N ALA A 173 -6.19 6.67 15.79
CA ALA A 173 -5.50 7.73 15.08
C ALA A 173 -4.08 7.26 14.75
N ILE A 174 -3.91 6.76 13.53
CA ILE A 174 -2.61 6.39 12.95
C ILE A 174 -2.41 7.18 11.65
N SER A 175 -1.22 7.12 11.07
CA SER A 175 -0.95 7.68 9.75
C SER A 175 0.08 6.80 9.05
N GLU A 176 -0.39 5.69 8.49
CA GLU A 176 0.47 4.69 7.86
C GLU A 176 0.18 4.61 6.36
N ARG A 177 1.22 4.65 5.53
CA ARG A 177 1.05 4.48 4.08
C ARG A 177 0.91 3.01 3.79
N VAL A 178 -0.17 2.61 3.12
CA VAL A 178 -0.50 1.21 2.91
C VAL A 178 -0.76 0.91 1.44
N VAL A 179 -0.35 -0.29 1.06
CA VAL A 179 -0.84 -0.99 -0.12
C VAL A 179 -1.71 -2.13 0.37
N PHE A 180 -2.89 -2.28 -0.20
CA PHE A 180 -3.82 -3.34 0.16
C PHE A 180 -4.46 -3.90 -1.10
N ASP A 181 -4.42 -5.22 -1.24
CA ASP A 181 -5.07 -5.93 -2.33
C ASP A 181 -6.17 -6.80 -1.76
N GLY A 182 -7.41 -6.55 -2.16
CA GLY A 182 -8.56 -7.22 -1.55
C GLY A 182 -9.77 -7.31 -2.45
N TYR A 183 -10.60 -8.31 -2.19
CA TYR A 183 -11.86 -8.49 -2.87
C TYR A 183 -12.91 -7.56 -2.28
N PHE A 184 -13.60 -6.80 -3.14
CA PHE A 184 -14.72 -5.99 -2.69
C PHE A 184 -15.86 -6.88 -2.21
N LEU A 185 -16.19 -6.77 -0.92
CA LEU A 185 -17.36 -7.40 -0.36
C LEU A 185 -18.57 -6.54 -0.66
N LYS A 186 -18.81 -5.45 0.08
CA LYS A 186 -20.05 -4.64 0.09
C LYS A 186 -19.79 -3.18 0.45
N LEU A 187 -20.79 -2.31 0.26
CA LEU A 187 -20.86 -1.06 1.02
C LEU A 187 -21.40 -1.36 2.42
N MET A 188 -20.52 -1.29 3.42
CA MET A 188 -20.87 -1.51 4.82
C MET A 188 -21.35 -0.20 5.44
N ALA A 189 -22.53 -0.21 6.06
CA ALA A 189 -22.96 0.92 6.88
C ALA A 189 -22.29 0.89 8.26
N TYR A 190 -21.93 2.07 8.76
CA TYR A 190 -21.32 2.26 10.07
C TYR A 190 -21.82 3.55 10.72
N GLU A 191 -21.75 3.58 12.06
CA GLU A 191 -22.06 4.78 12.83
C GLU A 191 -20.82 5.68 12.89
N ALA A 192 -20.89 6.85 12.24
CA ALA A 192 -19.92 7.92 12.46
C ALA A 192 -20.35 8.77 13.67
N ARG A 193 -19.52 9.76 14.05
CA ARG A 193 -19.84 10.62 15.21
C ARG A 193 -21.10 11.47 15.00
N ASP A 194 -21.41 11.80 13.76
CA ASP A 194 -22.46 12.73 13.37
C ASP A 194 -23.65 12.02 12.73
N VAL A 195 -23.40 11.22 11.70
CA VAL A 195 -24.44 10.53 10.93
C VAL A 195 -24.01 9.11 10.59
N ARG A 196 -25.00 8.26 10.31
CA ARG A 196 -24.75 6.96 9.73
C ARG A 196 -24.18 7.13 8.32
N ARG A 197 -23.05 6.48 8.06
CA ARG A 197 -22.34 6.51 6.77
C ARG A 197 -22.19 5.11 6.20
N ALA A 198 -21.67 5.01 4.98
CA ALA A 198 -21.28 3.75 4.38
C ALA A 198 -19.85 3.85 3.83
N ALA A 199 -19.16 2.73 3.76
CA ALA A 199 -17.82 2.60 3.22
C ALA A 199 -17.69 1.28 2.44
N PRO A 200 -16.95 1.26 1.31
CA PRO A 200 -16.55 0.02 0.68
C PRO A 200 -15.75 -0.86 1.66
N LEU A 201 -16.20 -2.10 1.83
CA LEU A 201 -15.56 -3.11 2.67
C LEU A 201 -14.85 -4.12 1.76
N LEU A 202 -13.54 -4.30 1.96
CA LEU A 202 -12.71 -5.23 1.22
C LEU A 202 -12.10 -6.26 2.17
N ILE A 203 -11.92 -7.48 1.67
CA ILE A 203 -11.27 -8.58 2.40
C ILE A 203 -10.04 -9.00 1.59
N GLY A 204 -8.86 -8.93 2.21
CA GLY A 204 -7.59 -8.98 1.50
C GLY A 204 -6.39 -9.12 2.44
N ARG A 205 -5.23 -8.67 1.96
CA ARG A 205 -3.96 -8.68 2.68
C ARG A 205 -3.02 -7.60 2.16
#